data_AF-A0A536JVM9-F1
#
_entry.id   AF-A0A536JVM9-F1
#
_cell.length_a   1.000
_cell.length_b   1.000
_cell.length_c   1.000
_cell.angle_alpha   90.00
_cell.angle_beta   90.00
_cell.angle_gamma   90.00
#
_symmetry.space_group_name_H-M   'P 1'
#
loop_
_entity.id
_entity.type
_entity.pdbx_description
1 polymer ?
#
loop_
_entity_poly.entity_id
_entity_poly.type
_entity_poly.pdbx_seq_one_letter_code
_entity_poly.pdbx_strand_id
1 'polypeptide(L)'
;MITVDGKIGVVGETSTPAATAMDEPLLIVRRGTVERDRVALRFQNLESSAPAAWVDYGVTAHPRPSPWGAFTFEAGWKPIGFADSCWRLVVDGTDSGLVLHVRP
;
A
#
# COMPACT_ATOMS: atom_id res chain seq x y z
N MET A 1 1.06 -3.78 -9.73
CA MET A 1 -0.33 -3.69 -10.24
C MET A 1 -0.82 -2.24 -10.17
N ILE A 2 -1.59 -1.75 -11.16
CA ILE A 2 -2.24 -0.41 -11.09
C ILE A 2 -3.76 -0.56 -10.97
N THR A 3 -4.38 0.39 -10.29
CA THR A 3 -5.83 0.50 -10.05
C THR A 3 -6.64 0.78 -11.29
N VAL A 4 -7.95 0.53 -11.18
CA VAL A 4 -8.95 0.65 -12.24
C VAL A 4 -9.02 2.06 -12.85
N ASP A 5 -8.64 3.10 -12.10
CA ASP A 5 -8.57 4.49 -12.58
C ASP A 5 -7.21 4.88 -13.18
N GLY A 6 -6.22 3.99 -13.14
CA GLY A 6 -4.89 4.20 -13.71
C GLY A 6 -3.99 5.17 -12.94
N LYS A 7 -4.43 5.67 -11.78
CA LYS A 7 -3.77 6.76 -11.04
C LYS A 7 -2.95 6.29 -9.85
N ILE A 8 -3.39 5.24 -9.16
CA ILE A 8 -2.72 4.65 -8.00
C ILE A 8 -2.26 3.23 -8.34
N GLY A 9 -1.24 2.74 -7.67
CA GLY A 9 -0.82 1.36 -7.82
C GLY A 9 0.09 0.92 -6.70
N VAL A 10 0.41 -0.37 -6.71
CA VAL A 10 1.49 -0.95 -5.93
C VAL A 10 2.55 -1.51 -6.87
N VAL A 11 3.83 -1.32 -6.53
CA VAL A 11 4.92 -1.95 -7.26
C VAL A 11 4.99 -3.42 -6.82
N GLY A 12 5.01 -4.33 -7.80
CA GLY A 12 4.95 -5.77 -7.53
C GLY A 12 3.52 -6.30 -7.40
N GLU A 13 3.38 -7.30 -6.52
CA GLU A 13 2.14 -8.05 -6.28
C GLU A 13 1.30 -7.43 -5.16
N THR A 14 -0.01 -7.63 -5.22
CA THR A 14 -0.95 -7.28 -4.12
C THR A 14 -1.05 -8.39 -3.08
N SER A 15 -0.23 -9.43 -3.17
CA SER A 15 -0.16 -10.48 -2.16
C SER A 15 1.28 -10.69 -1.71
N THR A 16 1.48 -10.84 -0.41
CA THR A 16 2.80 -11.04 0.18
C THR A 16 2.73 -12.07 1.32
N PRO A 17 3.74 -12.92 1.54
CA PRO A 17 3.85 -13.72 2.75
C PRO A 17 3.99 -12.82 4.00
N ALA A 18 3.43 -13.24 5.14
CA ALA A 18 3.55 -12.50 6.39
C ALA A 18 5.01 -12.29 6.81
N ALA A 19 5.88 -13.29 6.58
CA ALA A 19 7.31 -13.18 6.81
C ALA A 19 7.95 -12.04 5.99
N THR A 20 7.63 -11.94 4.69
CA THR A 20 8.14 -10.88 3.81
C THR A 20 7.58 -9.51 4.20
N ALA A 21 6.30 -9.42 4.58
CA ALA A 21 5.69 -8.18 5.04
C ALA A 21 6.42 -7.59 6.28
N MET A 22 7.03 -8.43 7.12
CA MET A 22 7.78 -7.95 8.29
C MET A 22 9.08 -7.25 7.93
N ASP A 23 9.68 -7.59 6.79
CA ASP A 23 11.06 -7.20 6.44
C ASP A 23 11.13 -6.22 5.25
N GLU A 24 10.11 -6.17 4.38
CA GLU A 24 10.10 -5.36 3.16
C GLU A 24 8.99 -4.30 3.15
N PRO A 25 9.21 -3.08 2.64
CA PRO A 25 8.17 -2.07 2.55
C PRO A 25 7.15 -2.36 1.44
N LEU A 26 5.91 -1.92 1.65
CA LEU A 26 4.92 -1.80 0.59
C LEU A 26 5.22 -0.53 -0.23
N LEU A 27 5.40 -0.71 -1.53
CA LEU A 27 5.67 0.39 -2.45
C LEU A 27 4.42 0.78 -3.21
N ILE A 28 4.00 2.03 -3.04
CA ILE A 28 2.81 2.61 -3.67
C ILE A 28 3.26 3.66 -4.67
N VAL A 29 2.58 3.73 -5.81
CA VAL A 29 2.84 4.71 -6.87
C VAL A 29 1.59 5.54 -7.14
N ARG A 30 1.78 6.82 -7.46
CA ARG A 30 0.75 7.69 -8.02
C ARG A 30 1.27 8.35 -9.28
N ARG A 31 0.48 8.38 -10.36
CA ARG A 31 0.87 9.06 -11.61
C ARG A 31 1.04 10.56 -11.37
N GLY A 32 2.13 11.13 -11.87
CA GLY A 32 2.43 12.56 -11.75
C GLY A 32 3.00 12.98 -10.39
N THR A 33 3.35 12.03 -9.53
CA THR A 33 4.03 12.31 -8.25
C THR A 33 5.35 13.04 -8.49
N VAL A 34 5.61 14.05 -7.66
CA VAL A 34 6.89 14.76 -7.61
C VAL A 34 7.60 14.56 -6.26
N GLU A 35 8.83 15.03 -6.16
CA GLU A 35 9.61 14.93 -4.92
C GLU A 35 8.86 15.59 -3.76
N ARG A 36 8.82 14.91 -2.60
CA ARG A 36 8.21 15.39 -1.34
C ARG A 36 6.69 15.53 -1.35
N ASP A 37 5.99 15.08 -2.39
CA ASP A 37 4.55 14.90 -2.31
C ASP A 37 4.18 14.01 -1.11
N ARG A 38 3.02 14.27 -0.51
CA ARG A 38 2.53 13.49 0.62
C ARG A 38 1.15 12.93 0.29
N VAL A 39 0.90 11.72 0.76
CA VAL A 39 -0.41 11.10 0.69
C VAL A 39 -0.79 10.52 2.05
N ALA A 40 -2.08 10.58 2.35
CA ALA A 40 -2.67 9.83 3.44
C ALA A 40 -3.11 8.46 2.92
N LEU A 41 -2.60 7.40 3.52
CA LEU A 41 -3.01 6.04 3.25
C LEU A 41 -3.89 5.57 4.39
N ARG A 42 -4.97 4.88 4.04
CA ARG A 42 -5.77 4.10 4.98
C ARG A 42 -5.89 2.68 4.47
N PHE A 43 -5.55 1.73 5.33
CA PHE A 43 -5.80 0.31 5.09
C PHE A 43 -7.02 -0.09 5.90
N GLN A 44 -8.10 -0.45 5.22
CA GLN A 44 -9.32 -0.93 5.85
C GLN A 44 -9.32 -2.45 5.85
N ASN A 45 -9.52 -3.04 7.03
CA ASN A 45 -9.60 -4.48 7.19
C ASN A 45 -10.89 -4.98 6.55
N LEU A 46 -10.78 -5.88 5.56
CA LEU A 46 -11.95 -6.48 4.91
C LEU A 46 -12.32 -7.81 5.53
N GLU A 47 -11.33 -8.58 5.95
CA GLU A 47 -11.47 -9.92 6.51
C GLU A 47 -10.10 -10.30 7.08
N SER A 48 -9.97 -10.55 8.39
CA SER A 48 -8.72 -11.06 8.95
C SER A 48 -8.79 -11.51 10.42
N SER A 49 -7.67 -12.13 10.84
CA SER A 49 -7.22 -12.32 12.21
C SER A 49 -6.53 -11.09 12.84
N ALA A 50 -6.37 -9.98 12.09
CA ALA A 50 -5.59 -8.84 12.51
C ALA A 50 -6.33 -7.99 13.57
N PRO A 51 -5.64 -7.39 14.55
CA PRO A 51 -6.26 -6.75 15.71
C PRO A 51 -6.95 -5.41 15.41
N ALA A 52 -6.68 -4.79 14.25
CA ALA A 52 -7.15 -3.45 13.92
C ALA A 52 -8.16 -3.48 12.77
N ALA A 53 -9.28 -2.75 12.91
CA ALA A 53 -10.27 -2.60 11.83
C ALA A 53 -9.78 -1.67 10.69
N TRP A 54 -8.85 -0.77 11.00
CA TRP A 54 -8.20 0.09 10.03
C TRP A 54 -6.87 0.62 10.57
N VAL A 55 -6.00 1.07 9.67
CA VAL A 55 -4.72 1.69 9.98
C VAL A 55 -4.47 2.86 9.04
N ASP A 56 -4.01 3.98 9.58
CA ASP A 56 -3.64 5.17 8.80
C ASP A 56 -2.13 5.40 8.79
N TYR A 57 -1.62 5.84 7.64
CA TYR A 57 -0.24 6.30 7.46
C TYR A 57 -0.21 7.62 6.72
N GLY A 58 0.72 8.49 7.11
CA GLY A 58 1.17 9.60 6.27
C GLY A 58 2.52 9.22 5.67
N VAL A 59 2.61 9.18 4.35
CA VAL A 59 3.86 8.81 3.64
C VAL A 59 4.27 9.92 2.68
N THR A 60 5.58 10.08 2.53
CA THR A 60 6.18 11.07 1.63
C THR A 60 6.78 10.35 0.42
N ALA A 61 6.70 10.96 -0.76
CA ALA A 61 7.31 10.45 -1.97
C ALA A 61 8.85 10.50 -1.87
N HIS A 62 9.50 9.40 -2.22
CA HIS A 62 10.95 9.28 -2.27
C HIS A 62 11.42 8.92 -3.69
N PRO A 63 12.62 9.39 -4.11
CA PRO A 63 13.21 9.00 -5.38
C PRO A 63 13.47 7.49 -5.40
N ARG A 64 12.69 6.77 -6.22
CA ARG A 64 12.82 5.33 -6.44
C ARG A 64 12.20 5.02 -7.79
N PRO A 65 13.02 4.92 -8.85
CA PRO A 65 12.51 4.66 -10.19
C PRO A 65 11.70 3.37 -10.25
N SER A 66 10.54 3.44 -10.90
CA SER A 66 9.67 2.31 -11.18
C SER A 66 9.11 2.44 -12.61
N PRO A 67 8.45 1.39 -13.15
CA PRO A 67 7.76 1.49 -14.43
C PRO A 67 6.70 2.60 -14.52
N TRP A 68 6.33 3.23 -13.40
CA TRP A 68 5.24 4.20 -13.30
C TRP A 68 5.71 5.64 -13.04
N GLY A 69 7.01 5.85 -12.82
CA GLY A 69 7.58 7.16 -12.54
C GLY A 69 8.86 7.09 -11.71
N ALA A 70 9.44 8.26 -11.43
CA ALA A 70 10.69 8.39 -10.69
C ALA A 70 10.51 8.32 -9.15
N PHE A 71 9.27 8.34 -8.65
CA PHE A 71 8.97 8.45 -7.23
C PHE A 71 7.99 7.38 -6.76
N THR A 72 8.19 6.89 -5.54
CA THR A 72 7.29 5.96 -4.85
C THR A 72 7.01 6.45 -3.43
N PHE A 73 5.88 6.03 -2.89
CA PHE A 73 5.55 6.15 -1.48
C PHE A 73 5.83 4.81 -0.80
N GLU A 74 6.61 4.83 0.28
CA GLU A 74 6.93 3.61 1.03
C GLU A 74 6.12 3.57 2.31
N ALA A 75 5.35 2.50 2.50
CA ALA A 75 4.60 2.23 3.72
C ALA A 75 5.13 0.94 4.36
N GLY A 76 5.28 0.93 5.69
CA GLY A 76 5.56 -0.30 6.42
C GLY A 76 4.30 -1.16 6.50
N TRP A 77 4.46 -2.49 6.57
CA TRP A 77 3.30 -3.38 6.75
C TRP A 77 2.84 -3.49 8.19
N LYS A 78 3.55 -3.01 9.22
CA LYS A 78 3.03 -3.11 10.60
C LYS A 78 2.04 -1.98 10.89
N PRO A 79 0.80 -2.25 11.35
CA PRO A 79 0.25 -3.53 11.84
C PRO A 79 -0.70 -4.25 10.86
N ILE A 80 -0.60 -4.06 9.55
CA ILE A 80 -1.39 -4.79 8.53
C ILE A 80 -0.76 -6.13 8.07
N GLY A 81 0.49 -6.42 8.43
CA GLY A 81 1.27 -7.59 7.99
C GLY A 81 0.94 -8.90 8.70
N PHE A 82 -0.23 -9.05 9.33
CA PHE A 82 -0.64 -10.29 9.98
C PHE A 82 -1.06 -11.32 8.93
N ALA A 83 -0.67 -12.59 9.13
CA ALA A 83 -1.08 -13.69 8.26
C ALA A 83 -2.61 -13.81 8.16
N ASP A 84 -3.07 -14.26 6.99
CA ASP A 84 -4.48 -14.42 6.66
C ASP A 84 -5.28 -13.12 6.86
N SER A 85 -4.76 -12.02 6.29
CA SER A 85 -5.42 -10.73 6.34
C SER A 85 -5.58 -10.06 4.97
N CYS A 86 -6.76 -9.47 4.75
CA CYS A 86 -7.10 -8.72 3.55
C CYS A 86 -7.37 -7.25 3.87
N TRP A 87 -6.69 -6.35 3.16
CA TRP A 87 -6.74 -4.91 3.42
C TRP A 87 -7.07 -4.13 2.15
N ARG A 88 -8.16 -3.34 2.19
CA ARG A 88 -8.46 -2.37 1.15
C ARG A 88 -7.61 -1.12 1.34
N LEU A 89 -6.95 -0.68 0.27
CA LEU A 89 -6.18 0.56 0.26
C LEU A 89 -7.05 1.75 -0.17
N VAL A 90 -7.12 2.76 0.69
CA VAL A 90 -7.73 4.07 0.43
C VAL A 90 -6.60 5.12 0.44
N VAL A 91 -6.59 6.01 -0.55
CA VAL A 91 -5.56 7.06 -0.71
C VAL A 91 -6.22 8.42 -0.75
N ASP A 92 -5.81 9.32 0.14
CA ASP A 92 -6.40 10.66 0.34
C ASP A 92 -7.94 10.62 0.45
N GLY A 93 -8.46 9.62 1.15
CA GLY A 93 -9.90 9.40 1.34
C GLY A 93 -10.64 8.80 0.14
N THR A 94 -9.94 8.51 -0.97
CA THR A 94 -10.52 7.88 -2.16
C THR A 94 -10.17 6.40 -2.21
N ASP A 95 -11.19 5.54 -2.40
CA ASP A 95 -10.96 4.11 -2.58
C ASP A 95 -10.15 3.87 -3.86
N SER A 96 -9.01 3.19 -3.71
CA SER A 96 -8.13 2.86 -4.83
C SER A 96 -8.64 1.65 -5.62
N GLY A 97 -9.50 0.81 -5.02
CA GLY A 97 -9.90 -0.48 -5.57
C GLY A 97 -8.84 -1.57 -5.42
N LEU A 98 -7.70 -1.30 -4.76
CA LEU A 98 -6.72 -2.33 -4.41
C LEU A 98 -7.11 -3.02 -3.11
N VAL A 99 -6.95 -4.34 -3.13
CA VAL A 99 -6.95 -5.19 -1.94
C VAL A 99 -5.60 -5.87 -1.83
N LEU A 100 -4.98 -5.76 -0.65
CA LEU A 100 -3.74 -6.43 -0.31
C LEU A 100 -4.04 -7.67 0.52
N HIS A 101 -3.46 -8.81 0.14
CA HIS A 101 -3.62 -10.07 0.85
C HIS A 101 -2.30 -10.51 1.47
N VAL A 102 -2.24 -10.54 2.79
CA VAL A 102 -1.12 -11.10 3.54
C VAL A 102 -1.37 -12.58 3.75
N ARG A 103 -0.62 -13.39 3.00
CA ARG A 103 -0.64 -14.85 3.08
C ARG A 103 0.14 -15.30 4.32
N PRO A 104 -0.07 -16.55 4.78
CA PRO A 104 0.83 -17.19 5.74
C PRO A 104 2.31 -17.07 5.35
#